data_AF-Q72HI1-F1
#
_entry.id   AF-Q72HI1-F1
#
_cell.length_a   1.000
_cell.length_b   1.000
_cell.length_c   1.000
_cell.angle_alpha   90.00
_cell.angle_beta   90.00
_cell.angle_gamma   90.00
#
_symmetry.space_group_name_H-M   'P 1'
#
loop_
_entity.id
_entity.type
_entity.pdbx_description
1 polymer ?
#
loop_
_entity_poly.entity_id
_entity_poly.type
_entity_poly.pdbx_seq_one_letter_code
_entity_poly.pdbx_strand_id
1 'polypeptide(L)'
;MREAEAFAQKVRRLVFNRQGTEAQVFFEEGFLYLRADAHARFAQGVGAERLQGFAFLENGVELVFRDGSRLRLLHRLGRLRAYFS
;
A
#
# COMPACT_ATOMS: atom_id res chain seq x y z
N MET A 1 13.02 -9.43 10.51
CA MET A 1 11.83 -8.58 10.31
C MET A 1 11.38 -8.76 8.86
N ARG A 2 10.10 -9.01 8.59
CA ARG A 2 9.58 -9.16 7.20
C ARG A 2 9.39 -7.78 6.56
N GLU A 3 9.46 -7.67 5.23
CA GLU A 3 9.33 -6.39 4.53
C GLU A 3 8.01 -5.70 4.88
N ALA A 4 6.89 -6.43 4.91
CA ALA A 4 5.58 -5.92 5.29
C ALA A 4 5.54 -5.29 6.69
N GLU A 5 6.22 -5.89 7.68
CA GLU A 5 6.26 -5.38 9.05
C GLU A 5 7.05 -4.07 9.13
N ALA A 6 8.23 -4.03 8.51
CA ALA A 6 9.06 -2.82 8.44
C ALA A 6 8.35 -1.69 7.69
N PHE A 7 7.60 -2.02 6.63
CA PHE A 7 6.78 -1.05 5.90
C PHE A 7 5.65 -0.50 6.77
N ALA A 8 4.91 -1.39 7.45
CA ALA A 8 3.76 -1.03 8.27
C ALA A 8 4.09 0.01 9.34
N GLN A 9 5.26 -0.12 9.99
CA GLN A 9 5.70 0.79 11.05
C GLN A 9 5.97 2.22 10.56
N LYS A 10 6.25 2.39 9.26
CA LYS A 10 6.56 3.68 8.66
C LYS A 10 5.36 4.37 8.03
N VAL A 11 4.28 3.63 7.75
CA VAL A 11 3.09 4.21 7.10
C VAL A 11 2.44 5.26 8.02
N ARG A 12 2.30 6.47 7.51
CA ARG A 12 1.65 7.59 8.20
C ARG A 12 0.22 7.81 7.74
N ARG A 13 -0.06 7.64 6.44
CA ARG A 13 -1.37 7.94 5.86
C ARG A 13 -1.60 7.13 4.58
N LEU A 14 -2.85 6.88 4.28
CA LEU A 14 -3.32 6.28 3.03
C LEU A 14 -4.37 7.21 2.43
N VAL A 15 -4.20 7.60 1.17
CA VAL A 15 -5.14 8.45 0.43
C VAL A 15 -5.50 7.76 -0.87
N PHE A 16 -6.78 7.81 -1.24
CA PHE A 16 -7.29 7.31 -2.51
C PHE A 16 -7.72 8.46 -3.40
N ASN A 17 -7.65 8.26 -4.72
CA ASN A 17 -8.39 9.13 -5.63
C ASN A 17 -9.90 8.85 -5.53
N ARG A 18 -10.72 9.75 -6.10
CA ARG A 18 -12.19 9.62 -6.07
C ARG A 18 -12.70 8.35 -6.76
N GLN A 19 -11.94 7.80 -7.70
CA GLN A 19 -12.33 6.63 -8.51
C GLN A 19 -11.89 5.30 -7.89
N GLY A 20 -11.09 5.30 -6.82
CA GLY A 20 -10.53 4.09 -6.22
C GLY A 20 -9.52 3.34 -7.10
N THR A 21 -9.00 3.99 -8.14
CA THR A 21 -8.03 3.43 -9.10
C THR A 21 -6.59 3.83 -8.78
N GLU A 22 -6.42 4.75 -7.84
CA GLU A 22 -5.11 5.23 -7.40
C GLU A 22 -5.06 5.35 -5.88
N ALA A 23 -3.91 5.03 -5.30
CA ALA A 23 -3.62 5.31 -3.90
C ALA A 23 -2.21 5.85 -3.69
N GLN A 24 -2.08 6.68 -2.66
CA GLN A 24 -0.81 7.16 -2.14
C GLN A 24 -0.66 6.69 -0.69
N VAL A 25 0.35 5.86 -0.45
CA VAL A 25 0.78 5.45 0.89
C VAL A 25 1.90 6.38 1.32
N PHE A 26 1.66 7.21 2.33
CA PHE A 26 2.61 8.20 2.81
C PHE A 26 3.50 7.63 3.93
N PHE A 27 4.78 7.99 3.86
CA PHE A 27 5.83 7.74 4.83
C PHE A 27 6.44 9.09 5.26
N GLU A 28 7.41 9.08 6.16
CA GLU A 28 8.19 10.30 6.46
C GLU A 28 9.10 10.67 5.29
N GLU A 29 9.69 9.66 4.65
CA GLU A 29 10.65 9.82 3.55
C GLU A 29 10.01 10.10 2.17
N GLY A 30 8.67 10.09 2.06
CA GLY A 30 7.97 10.31 0.80
C GLY A 30 6.67 9.51 0.71
N PHE A 31 6.33 9.03 -0.49
CA PHE A 31 5.16 8.19 -0.69
C PHE A 31 5.41 7.08 -1.71
N LEU A 32 4.64 6.01 -1.56
CA LEU A 32 4.43 4.97 -2.57
C LEU A 32 3.14 5.31 -3.31
N TYR A 33 3.26 5.54 -4.61
CA TYR A 33 2.15 5.73 -5.52
C TYR A 33 1.76 4.40 -6.15
N LEU A 34 0.46 4.12 -6.16
CA LEU A 34 -0.14 2.91 -6.70
C LEU A 34 -1.25 3.33 -7.66
N ARG A 35 -1.27 2.74 -8.86
CA ARG A 35 -2.33 2.91 -9.83
C ARG A 35 -2.68 1.58 -10.47
N ALA A 36 -3.96 1.25 -10.52
CA ALA A 36 -4.45 0.10 -11.26
C ALA A 36 -5.59 0.54 -12.17
N ASP A 37 -5.50 0.15 -13.44
CA ASP A 37 -6.58 0.24 -14.41
C ASP A 37 -6.92 -1.16 -14.94
N ALA A 38 -7.80 -1.22 -15.94
CA ALA A 38 -8.26 -2.48 -16.52
C ALA A 38 -7.13 -3.29 -17.20
N HIS A 39 -6.00 -2.67 -17.51
CA HIS A 39 -4.94 -3.27 -18.32
C HIS A 39 -3.61 -3.41 -17.57
N ALA A 40 -3.33 -2.51 -16.62
CA ALA A 40 -2.03 -2.46 -15.96
C ALA A 40 -2.12 -2.09 -14.49
N ARG A 41 -1.08 -2.52 -13.76
CA ARG A 41 -0.78 -2.06 -12.40
C ARG A 41 0.58 -1.39 -12.37
N PHE A 42 0.63 -0.24 -11.73
CA PHE A 42 1.82 0.58 -11.64
C PHE A 42 2.09 0.94 -10.18
N ALA A 43 3.36 0.83 -9.79
CA ALA A 43 3.84 1.23 -8.48
C ALA A 43 5.14 2.04 -8.64
N GLN A 44 5.23 3.18 -7.96
CA GLN A 44 6.41 4.06 -8.00
C GLN A 44 6.62 4.75 -6.66
N GLY A 45 7.87 5.08 -6.35
CA GLY A 45 8.24 5.80 -5.13
C GLY A 45 8.78 4.87 -4.06
N VAL A 46 8.58 5.23 -2.80
CA VAL A 46 9.21 4.56 -1.65
C VAL A 46 8.86 3.07 -1.63
N GLY A 47 9.88 2.21 -1.76
CA GLY A 47 9.74 0.77 -1.63
C GLY A 47 8.99 0.07 -2.76
N ALA A 48 8.71 0.75 -3.87
CA ALA A 48 8.06 0.15 -5.04
C ALA A 48 8.89 -1.03 -5.61
N GLU A 49 10.21 -0.95 -5.51
CA GLU A 49 11.15 -2.00 -5.95
C GLU A 49 11.03 -3.30 -5.13
N ARG A 50 10.42 -3.25 -3.95
CA ARG A 50 10.24 -4.39 -3.05
C ARG A 50 8.89 -5.08 -3.27
N LEU A 51 7.97 -4.41 -3.97
CA LEU A 51 6.67 -4.98 -4.27
C LEU A 51 6.78 -6.05 -5.36
N GLN A 52 6.10 -7.16 -5.11
CA GLN A 52 5.71 -8.12 -6.13
C GLN A 52 4.38 -7.71 -6.78
N GLY A 53 3.48 -7.08 -6.01
CA GLY A 53 2.20 -6.59 -6.51
C GLY A 53 1.35 -5.94 -5.43
N PHE A 54 0.14 -5.53 -5.81
CA PHE A 54 -0.85 -4.98 -4.89
C PHE A 54 -2.28 -5.20 -5.42
N ALA A 55 -3.27 -4.99 -4.55
CA ALA A 55 -4.69 -4.99 -4.87
C ALA A 55 -5.43 -3.88 -4.11
N PHE A 56 -6.33 -3.17 -4.79
CA PHE A 56 -7.28 -2.30 -4.11
C PHE A 56 -8.38 -3.11 -3.45
N LEU A 57 -8.72 -2.72 -2.22
CA LEU A 57 -9.79 -3.28 -1.42
C LEU A 57 -10.87 -2.21 -1.23
N GLU A 58 -12.07 -2.61 -0.82
CA GLU A 58 -13.20 -1.70 -0.59
C GLU A 58 -12.85 -0.48 0.28
N ASN A 59 -12.01 -0.68 1.30
CA ASN A 59 -11.59 0.35 2.24
C ASN A 59 -10.07 0.46 2.41
N GLY A 60 -9.29 0.00 1.43
CA GLY A 60 -7.86 -0.14 1.65
C GLY A 60 -7.05 -0.65 0.47
N VAL A 61 -5.83 -1.04 0.76
CA VAL A 61 -4.91 -1.66 -0.20
C VAL A 61 -4.20 -2.84 0.45
N GLU A 62 -4.03 -3.90 -0.31
CA GLU A 62 -3.12 -5.00 0.02
C GLU A 62 -1.85 -4.87 -0.81
N LEU A 63 -0.69 -4.90 -0.14
CA LEU A 63 0.63 -4.92 -0.75
C LEU A 63 1.23 -6.32 -0.58
N VAL A 64 1.79 -6.85 -1.66
CA VAL A 64 2.50 -8.14 -1.67
C VAL A 64 3.97 -7.85 -1.96
N PHE A 65 4.84 -8.25 -1.06
CA PHE A 65 6.27 -8.03 -1.13
C PHE A 65 6.99 -9.21 -1.78
N ARG A 66 8.18 -8.96 -2.33
CA ARG A 66 9.01 -9.98 -3.00
C ARG A 66 9.49 -11.07 -2.04
N ASP A 67 9.58 -10.77 -0.74
CA ASP A 67 9.87 -11.76 0.31
C ASP A 67 8.66 -12.67 0.63
N GLY A 68 7.52 -12.47 -0.05
CA GLY A 68 6.28 -13.23 0.14
C GLY A 68 5.40 -12.70 1.27
N SER A 69 5.85 -11.70 2.04
CA SER A 69 5.05 -11.08 3.09
C SER A 69 3.96 -10.17 2.51
N ARG A 70 2.89 -9.96 3.27
CA ARG A 70 1.74 -9.15 2.87
C ARG A 70 1.44 -8.08 3.88
N LEU A 71 1.03 -6.90 3.41
CA LEU A 71 0.59 -5.79 4.23
C LEU A 71 -0.78 -5.29 3.75
N ARG A 72 -1.77 -5.31 4.63
CA ARG A 72 -3.10 -4.72 4.41
C ARG A 72 -3.20 -3.40 5.14
N LEU A 73 -3.45 -2.33 4.40
CA LEU A 73 -3.67 -0.98 4.93
C LEU A 73 -5.14 -0.64 4.74
N LEU A 74 -5.89 -0.54 5.83
CA LEU A 74 -7.35 -0.37 5.82
C LEU A 74 -7.75 0.90 6.56
N HIS A 75 -8.68 1.66 6.00
CA HIS A 75 -9.43 2.68 6.73
C HIS A 75 -10.59 2.02 7.47
N ARG A 76 -10.56 2.10 8.81
CA ARG A 76 -11.64 1.61 9.68
C ARG A 76 -12.00 2.70 10.68
N LEU A 77 -13.25 3.16 10.64
CA LEU A 77 -13.77 4.22 11.52
C LEU A 77 -12.89 5.50 11.50
N GLY A 78 -12.48 5.93 10.30
CA GLY A 78 -11.62 7.12 10.13
C GLY A 78 -10.17 6.95 10.58
N ARG A 79 -9.74 5.73 10.97
CA ARG A 79 -8.36 5.43 11.35
C ARG A 79 -7.72 4.46 10.38
N LEU A 80 -6.45 4.71 10.07
CA LEU A 80 -5.62 3.78 9.32
C LEU A 80 -5.19 2.61 10.23
N ARG A 81 -5.39 1.40 9.75
CA ARG A 81 -4.94 0.15 10.39
C ARG A 81 -4.04 -0.61 9.43
N ALA A 82 -2.95 -1.15 9.98
CA ALA A 82 -2.02 -1.99 9.26
C ALA A 82 -2.08 -3.42 9.82
N TYR A 83 -2.18 -4.40 8.93
CA TYR A 83 -2.14 -5.83 9.26
C TYR A 83 -1.10 -6.49 8.37
N PHE A 84 -0.16 -7.22 8.95
CA PHE A 84 0.89 -7.90 8.19
C PHE A 84 0.92 -9.40 8.48
N SER A 85 1.33 -10.18 7.48
CA SER A 85 1.55 -11.61 7.55
C SER A 85 2.81 -11.99 6.81
#